data_AF-A0A7G3FP88-F1
#
_entry.id   AF-A0A7G3FP88-F1
#
_cell.length_a   1.000
_cell.length_b   1.000
_cell.length_c   1.000
_cell.angle_alpha   90.00
_cell.angle_beta   90.00
_cell.angle_gamma   90.00
#
_symmetry.space_group_name_H-M   'P 1'
#
loop_
_entity.id
_entity.type
_entity.pdbx_description
1 polymer ?
#
loop_
_entity_poly.entity_id
_entity_poly.type
_entity_poly.pdbx_seq_one_letter_code
_entity_poly.pdbx_strand_id
1 'polypeptide(L)'
;MFIQEIISAEDILNKYDSFWVIWECLYPKLKELNEFAGYGFNEIIKSYLLAVPWWKKSAKEWRSLKSGNEAFFSRCVLDMGHNSVVLDAFAQFLNEIGSSFINSGLQWIVDLILKIEGQENVKLGVNTIYHLEIFVRRYVYLNRSKTKADQKINHKLVTILNFLISHGSVSAYMLREDIL
;
A
#
# COMPACT_ATOMS: atom_id res chain seq x y z
N MET A 1 4.22 12.66 -15.67
CA MET A 1 4.54 13.48 -14.46
C MET A 1 5.98 13.20 -14.08
N PHE A 2 6.77 14.16 -13.56
CA PHE A 2 8.23 13.98 -13.34
C PHE A 2 8.63 12.69 -12.60
N ILE A 3 7.99 12.35 -11.46
CA ILE A 3 8.29 11.13 -10.69
C ILE A 3 8.12 9.86 -11.53
N GLN A 4 7.08 9.84 -12.35
CA GLN A 4 6.76 8.70 -13.18
C GLN A 4 7.80 8.48 -14.30
N GLU A 5 8.38 9.54 -14.84
CA GLU A 5 9.46 9.43 -15.83
C GLU A 5 10.70 8.77 -15.24
N ILE A 6 11.00 9.00 -13.95
CA ILE A 6 12.12 8.35 -13.26
C ILE A 6 11.86 6.85 -13.12
N ILE A 7 10.63 6.44 -12.80
CA ILE A 7 10.23 5.03 -12.72
C ILE A 7 10.38 4.35 -14.09
N SER A 8 9.87 4.99 -15.14
CA SER A 8 10.01 4.49 -16.52
C SER A 8 11.47 4.40 -16.96
N ALA A 9 12.28 5.41 -16.61
CA ALA A 9 13.71 5.41 -16.89
C ALA A 9 14.42 4.26 -16.17
N GLU A 10 14.11 4.00 -14.90
CA GLU A 10 14.66 2.86 -14.18
C GLU A 10 14.24 1.52 -14.79
N ASP A 11 12.98 1.39 -15.21
CA ASP A 11 12.53 0.16 -15.86
C ASP A 11 13.25 -0.11 -17.19
N ILE A 12 13.75 0.93 -17.87
CA ILE A 12 14.54 0.79 -19.09
C ILE A 12 16.04 0.59 -18.77
N LEU A 13 16.59 1.41 -17.88
CA LEU A 13 18.03 1.53 -17.63
C LEU A 13 18.57 0.53 -16.62
N ASN A 14 17.73 0.00 -15.72
CA ASN A 14 18.07 -0.96 -14.69
C ASN A 14 19.26 -0.51 -13.83
N LYS A 15 19.18 0.71 -13.30
CA LYS A 15 20.17 1.36 -12.44
C LYS A 15 19.65 1.45 -11.01
N TYR A 16 19.41 0.28 -10.41
CA TYR A 16 18.87 0.11 -9.06
C TYR A 16 19.45 1.08 -8.02
N ASP A 17 20.77 1.15 -7.88
CA ASP A 17 21.38 2.00 -6.85
C ASP A 17 21.13 3.49 -7.12
N SER A 18 21.25 3.93 -8.38
CA SER A 18 20.94 5.31 -8.77
C SER A 18 19.48 5.65 -8.51
N PHE A 19 18.56 4.75 -8.84
CA PHE A 19 17.13 4.94 -8.61
C PHE A 19 16.83 5.15 -7.12
N TRP A 20 17.34 4.28 -6.25
CA TRP A 20 17.08 4.37 -4.81
C TRP A 20 17.78 5.57 -4.15
N VAL A 21 18.95 5.98 -4.64
CA VAL A 21 19.57 7.24 -4.20
C VAL A 21 18.67 8.43 -4.51
N ILE A 22 18.11 8.49 -5.72
CA ILE A 22 17.14 9.54 -6.08
C ILE A 22 15.90 9.46 -5.18
N TRP A 23 15.39 8.25 -4.93
CA TRP A 23 14.23 8.03 -4.07
C TRP A 23 14.44 8.53 -2.64
N GLU A 24 15.60 8.26 -2.05
CA GLU A 24 15.99 8.76 -0.73
C GLU A 24 16.18 10.28 -0.72
N CYS A 25 16.77 10.87 -1.77
CA CYS A 25 16.92 12.33 -1.87
C CYS A 25 15.57 13.05 -1.94
N LEU A 26 14.57 12.44 -2.58
CA LEU A 26 13.22 13.00 -2.66
C LEU A 26 12.45 12.88 -1.34
N TYR A 27 12.75 11.87 -0.52
CA TYR A 27 11.99 11.51 0.67
C TYR A 27 11.64 12.69 1.61
N PRO A 28 12.59 13.55 2.02
CA PRO A 28 12.29 14.63 2.97
C PRO A 28 11.25 15.60 2.43
N LYS A 29 11.30 15.90 1.12
CA LYS A 29 10.36 16.82 0.49
C LYS A 29 8.98 16.19 0.35
N LEU A 30 8.90 14.90 0.02
CA LEU A 30 7.63 14.20 -0.05
C LEU A 30 6.95 14.10 1.32
N LYS A 31 7.74 13.87 2.38
CA LYS A 31 7.26 13.91 3.76
C LYS A 31 6.68 15.28 4.11
N GLU A 32 7.40 16.36 3.79
CA GLU A 32 6.92 17.73 4.02
C GLU A 32 5.63 18.03 3.22
N LEU A 33 5.59 17.63 1.95
CA LEU A 33 4.41 17.82 1.09
C LEU A 33 3.19 17.04 1.58
N ASN A 34 3.38 15.91 2.26
CA ASN A 34 2.30 15.13 2.81
C ASN A 34 1.51 15.87 3.91
N GLU A 35 2.10 16.91 4.53
CA GLU A 35 1.40 17.80 5.46
C GLU A 35 0.45 18.78 4.76
N PHE A 36 0.67 19.04 3.46
CA PHE A 36 -0.11 20.00 2.68
C PHE A 36 -1.11 19.25 1.79
N ALA A 37 -2.32 19.00 2.33
CA ALA A 37 -3.37 18.27 1.62
C ALA A 37 -3.86 19.00 0.35
N GLY A 38 -3.73 18.37 -0.83
CA GLY A 38 -4.25 18.88 -2.09
C GLY A 38 -4.21 17.86 -3.23
N TYR A 39 -5.18 17.92 -4.16
CA TYR A 39 -5.37 16.90 -5.21
C TYR A 39 -4.12 16.66 -6.07
N GLY A 40 -3.38 17.72 -6.42
CA GLY A 40 -2.14 17.60 -7.20
C GLY A 40 -1.02 16.85 -6.46
N PHE A 41 -1.01 16.91 -5.13
CA PHE A 41 -0.02 16.20 -4.30
C PHE A 41 -0.34 14.72 -4.16
N ASN A 42 -1.62 14.35 -4.22
CA ASN A 42 -2.04 12.96 -4.10
C ASN A 42 -1.44 12.08 -5.20
N GLU A 43 -1.45 12.55 -6.45
CA GLU A 43 -0.86 11.80 -7.58
C GLU A 43 0.66 11.68 -7.47
N ILE A 44 1.32 12.73 -6.96
CA ILE A 44 2.77 12.73 -6.68
C ILE A 44 3.09 11.68 -5.62
N ILE A 45 2.35 11.65 -4.52
CA ILE A 45 2.53 10.67 -3.43
C ILE A 45 2.29 9.23 -3.94
N LYS A 46 1.19 9.01 -4.69
CA LYS A 46 0.90 7.69 -5.28
C LYS A 46 2.05 7.20 -6.15
N SER A 47 2.53 8.06 -7.04
CA SER A 47 3.62 7.70 -7.94
C SER A 47 4.93 7.48 -7.18
N TYR A 48 5.22 8.28 -6.16
CA TYR A 48 6.40 8.11 -5.31
C TYR A 48 6.37 6.78 -4.53
N LEU A 49 5.18 6.34 -4.11
CA LEU A 49 4.95 5.03 -3.51
C LEU A 49 4.81 3.89 -4.56
N LEU A 50 5.18 4.17 -5.81
CA LEU A 50 5.20 3.23 -6.94
C LEU A 50 3.82 2.67 -7.32
N ALA A 51 2.74 3.32 -6.89
CA ALA A 51 1.37 3.00 -7.28
C ALA A 51 0.96 3.80 -8.53
N VAL A 52 1.62 3.51 -9.66
CA VAL A 52 1.37 4.20 -10.94
C VAL A 52 0.32 3.47 -11.79
N PRO A 53 -0.49 4.19 -12.58
CA PRO A 53 -1.67 3.60 -13.24
C PRO A 53 -1.37 2.68 -14.43
N TRP A 54 -0.14 2.65 -14.95
CA TRP A 54 0.25 1.81 -16.10
C TRP A 54 0.95 0.51 -15.72
N TRP A 55 1.13 0.23 -14.43
CA TRP A 55 1.48 -1.14 -14.05
C TRP A 55 0.39 -2.08 -14.57
N LYS A 56 0.81 -3.16 -15.22
CA LYS A 56 -0.13 -4.21 -15.58
C LYS A 56 -0.64 -4.83 -14.28
N LYS A 57 -1.95 -5.11 -14.18
CA LYS A 57 -2.51 -5.85 -13.01
C LYS A 57 -1.81 -7.19 -12.76
N SER A 58 -1.20 -7.78 -13.79
CA SER A 58 -0.41 -9.02 -13.73
C SER A 58 1.05 -8.81 -13.31
N ALA A 59 1.57 -7.58 -13.28
CA ALA A 59 2.91 -7.29 -12.79
C ALA A 59 2.93 -7.49 -11.27
N LYS A 60 3.57 -8.58 -10.82
CA LYS A 60 3.67 -8.93 -9.38
C LYS A 60 5.04 -8.64 -8.78
N GLU A 61 6.01 -8.34 -9.65
CA GLU A 61 7.38 -8.08 -9.27
C GLU A 61 7.90 -6.95 -10.17
N TRP A 62 8.83 -6.18 -9.62
CA TRP A 62 9.62 -5.22 -10.37
C TRP A 62 11.07 -5.38 -9.96
N ARG A 63 11.97 -5.51 -10.94
CA ARG A 63 13.39 -5.83 -10.73
C ARG A 63 14.12 -4.86 -9.80
N SER A 64 13.59 -3.64 -9.71
CA SER A 64 14.15 -2.57 -8.90
C SER A 64 13.58 -2.54 -7.48
N LEU A 65 12.81 -3.55 -7.08
CA LEU A 65 12.40 -3.81 -5.70
C LEU A 65 13.13 -5.04 -5.16
N LYS A 66 13.88 -4.85 -4.08
CA LYS A 66 14.59 -5.90 -3.35
C LYS A 66 14.11 -5.92 -1.90
N SER A 67 14.39 -7.00 -1.19
CA SER A 67 14.04 -7.13 0.24
C SER A 67 14.57 -5.99 1.10
N GLY A 68 15.74 -5.43 0.77
CA GLY A 68 16.31 -4.27 1.46
C GLY A 68 15.44 -2.99 1.40
N ASN A 69 14.49 -2.90 0.46
CA ASN A 69 13.60 -1.75 0.33
C ASN A 69 12.43 -1.78 1.34
N GLU A 70 12.26 -2.84 2.13
CA GLU A 70 11.20 -2.96 3.13
C GLU A 70 11.27 -1.84 4.19
N ALA A 71 12.47 -1.44 4.60
CA ALA A 71 12.70 -0.36 5.56
C ALA A 71 12.26 1.01 5.00
N PHE A 72 12.38 1.22 3.69
CA PHE A 72 11.88 2.43 3.04
C PHE A 72 10.36 2.52 3.15
N PHE A 73 9.63 1.48 2.76
CA PHE A 73 8.17 1.48 2.83
C PHE A 73 7.65 1.57 4.27
N SER A 74 8.34 0.94 5.23
CA SER A 74 8.00 1.06 6.64
C SER A 74 8.14 2.50 7.15
N ARG A 75 9.17 3.23 6.71
CA ARG A 75 9.31 4.68 7.00
C ARG A 75 8.18 5.49 6.36
N CYS A 76 7.78 5.19 5.13
CA CYS A 76 6.63 5.85 4.49
C CYS A 76 5.33 5.67 5.28
N VAL A 77 5.05 4.46 5.77
CA VAL A 77 3.89 4.19 6.64
C VAL A 77 3.97 5.02 7.92
N LEU A 78 5.15 5.08 8.54
CA LEU A 78 5.36 5.83 9.76
C LEU A 78 5.15 7.34 9.57
N ASP A 79 5.81 7.91 8.57
CA ASP A 79 5.93 9.35 8.39
C ASP A 79 4.78 9.98 7.59
N MET A 80 4.14 9.22 6.69
CA MET A 80 3.13 9.76 5.78
C MET A 80 1.75 9.11 5.94
N GLY A 81 1.63 8.11 6.82
CA GLY A 81 0.44 7.26 6.94
C GLY A 81 -0.84 7.95 7.44
N HIS A 82 -0.78 9.21 7.87
CA HIS A 82 -1.98 9.99 8.19
C HIS A 82 -2.79 10.35 6.94
N ASN A 83 -2.18 10.36 5.76
CA ASN A 83 -2.86 10.69 4.51
C ASN A 83 -3.53 9.44 3.89
N SER A 84 -4.84 9.48 3.66
CA SER A 84 -5.61 8.36 3.10
C SER A 84 -5.13 7.90 1.72
N VAL A 85 -4.46 8.77 0.96
CA VAL A 85 -3.87 8.45 -0.34
C VAL A 85 -2.74 7.43 -0.20
N VAL A 86 -2.03 7.45 0.92
CA VAL A 86 -0.96 6.48 1.22
C VAL A 86 -1.57 5.09 1.39
N LEU A 87 -2.73 4.96 2.04
CA LEU A 87 -3.45 3.68 2.13
C LEU A 87 -3.82 3.12 0.76
N ASP A 88 -4.40 3.95 -0.12
CA ASP A 88 -4.74 3.53 -1.48
C ASP A 88 -3.49 3.12 -2.28
N ALA A 89 -2.42 3.91 -2.20
CA ALA A 89 -1.16 3.64 -2.87
C ALA A 89 -0.54 2.31 -2.40
N PHE A 90 -0.49 2.06 -1.09
CA PHE A 90 0.03 0.80 -0.54
C PHE A 90 -0.83 -0.39 -0.96
N ALA A 91 -2.16 -0.25 -0.92
CA ALA A 91 -3.06 -1.32 -1.34
C ALA A 91 -2.85 -1.66 -2.83
N GLN A 92 -2.72 -0.66 -3.70
CA GLN A 92 -2.40 -0.86 -5.12
C GLN A 92 -1.02 -1.49 -5.32
N PHE A 93 0.03 -0.90 -4.71
CA PHE A 93 1.40 -1.37 -4.79
C PHE A 93 1.52 -2.84 -4.40
N LEU A 94 0.94 -3.23 -3.27
CA LEU A 94 0.95 -4.60 -2.79
C LEU A 94 0.18 -5.53 -3.73
N ASN A 95 -0.89 -5.06 -4.36
CA ASN A 95 -1.63 -5.84 -5.35
C ASN A 95 -0.85 -6.06 -6.65
N GLU A 96 0.09 -5.18 -6.98
CA GLU A 96 0.87 -5.18 -8.20
C GLU A 96 2.33 -5.54 -7.90
N ILE A 97 3.27 -4.69 -8.28
CA ILE A 97 4.71 -4.96 -8.26
C ILE A 97 5.30 -5.22 -6.86
N GLY A 98 4.59 -4.82 -5.81
CA GLY A 98 4.95 -5.03 -4.41
C GLY A 98 4.47 -6.36 -3.84
N SER A 99 4.00 -7.30 -4.68
CA SER A 99 3.40 -8.55 -4.20
C SER A 99 4.32 -9.41 -3.33
N SER A 100 5.64 -9.32 -3.52
CA SER A 100 6.63 -10.03 -2.69
C SER A 100 6.64 -9.55 -1.23
N PHE A 101 6.20 -8.32 -0.96
CA PHE A 101 6.11 -7.74 0.38
C PHE A 101 4.81 -8.07 1.12
N ILE A 102 4.00 -9.01 0.63
CA ILE A 102 2.65 -9.27 1.16
C ILE A 102 2.59 -9.48 2.69
N ASN A 103 3.61 -10.10 3.29
CA ASN A 103 3.65 -10.35 4.74
C ASN A 103 3.85 -9.06 5.54
N SER A 104 4.84 -8.24 5.17
CA SER A 104 5.07 -6.93 5.78
C SER A 104 3.95 -5.95 5.43
N GLY A 105 3.43 -6.06 4.22
CA GLY A 105 2.27 -5.33 3.72
C GLY A 105 1.01 -5.51 4.56
N LEU A 106 0.79 -6.68 5.15
CA LEU A 106 -0.33 -6.86 6.09
C LEU A 106 -0.20 -5.92 7.30
N GLN A 107 1.00 -5.79 7.86
CA GLN A 107 1.23 -4.87 8.97
C GLN A 107 1.07 -3.42 8.51
N TRP A 108 1.66 -3.05 7.37
CA TRP A 108 1.57 -1.70 6.82
C TRP A 108 0.12 -1.25 6.60
N ILE A 109 -0.73 -2.10 6.00
CA ILE A 109 -2.14 -1.77 5.78
C ILE A 109 -2.88 -1.56 7.09
N VAL A 110 -2.64 -2.42 8.10
CA VAL A 110 -3.24 -2.25 9.43
C VAL A 110 -2.82 -0.92 10.07
N ASP A 111 -1.52 -0.62 10.05
CA ASP A 111 -0.98 0.62 10.64
C ASP A 111 -1.55 1.87 9.95
N LEU A 112 -1.71 1.83 8.62
CA LEU A 112 -2.32 2.91 7.84
C LEU A 112 -3.80 3.09 8.18
N ILE A 113 -4.58 2.00 8.26
CA ILE A 113 -5.99 2.05 8.65
C ILE A 113 -6.16 2.67 10.04
N LEU A 114 -5.40 2.20 11.03
CA LEU A 114 -5.52 2.70 12.40
C LEU A 114 -5.19 4.20 12.52
N LYS A 115 -4.22 4.69 11.72
CA LYS A 115 -3.90 6.12 11.66
C LYS A 115 -4.99 6.96 11.02
N ILE A 116 -5.69 6.42 10.03
CA ILE A 116 -6.77 7.10 9.30
C ILE A 116 -8.05 7.12 10.13
N GLU A 117 -8.42 6.00 10.76
CA GLU A 117 -9.61 5.92 11.63
C GLU A 117 -9.48 6.81 12.87
N GLY A 118 -8.26 7.11 13.32
CA GLY A 118 -8.01 8.06 14.40
C GLY A 118 -8.25 9.53 14.03
N GLN A 119 -8.59 9.84 12.78
CA GLN A 119 -8.79 11.20 12.29
C GLN A 119 -10.25 11.47 11.92
N GLU A 120 -10.69 12.71 12.10
CA GLU A 120 -12.04 13.13 11.73
C GLU A 120 -12.14 13.46 10.23
N ASN A 121 -13.28 13.09 9.61
CA ASN A 121 -13.66 13.49 8.24
C ASN A 121 -12.68 13.07 7.12
N VAL A 122 -11.91 11.99 7.30
CA VAL A 122 -11.01 11.50 6.27
C VAL A 122 -11.79 10.98 5.06
N LYS A 123 -11.53 11.55 3.88
CA LYS A 123 -12.05 11.05 2.61
C LYS A 123 -11.10 10.02 2.03
N LEU A 124 -11.60 8.83 1.75
CA LEU A 124 -10.84 7.80 1.04
C LEU A 124 -10.81 8.10 -0.46
N GLY A 125 -9.73 7.67 -1.12
CA GLY A 125 -9.68 7.63 -2.57
C GLY A 125 -10.71 6.64 -3.13
N VAL A 126 -11.25 6.92 -4.31
CA VAL A 126 -12.35 6.16 -4.93
C VAL A 126 -12.04 4.66 -5.05
N ASN A 127 -10.77 4.30 -5.26
CA ASN A 127 -10.34 2.91 -5.47
C ASN A 127 -9.82 2.22 -4.19
N THR A 128 -9.76 2.92 -3.05
CA THR A 128 -9.13 2.41 -1.82
C THR A 128 -9.77 1.11 -1.36
N ILE A 129 -11.10 1.08 -1.30
CA ILE A 129 -11.89 -0.09 -0.87
C ILE A 129 -11.64 -1.26 -1.83
N TYR A 130 -11.70 -1.01 -3.14
CA TYR A 130 -11.45 -2.02 -4.17
C TYR A 130 -10.05 -2.64 -4.05
N HIS A 131 -9.01 -1.83 -3.89
CA HIS A 131 -7.65 -2.33 -3.73
C HIS A 131 -7.48 -3.14 -2.44
N LEU A 132 -8.06 -2.69 -1.32
CA LEU A 132 -8.01 -3.42 -0.06
C LEU A 132 -8.73 -4.77 -0.11
N GLU A 133 -9.87 -4.85 -0.80
CA GLU A 133 -10.59 -6.11 -1.01
C GLU A 133 -9.74 -7.12 -1.79
N ILE A 134 -9.06 -6.69 -2.86
CA ILE A 134 -8.16 -7.56 -3.63
C ILE A 134 -7.01 -8.03 -2.75
N PHE A 135 -6.41 -7.11 -1.99
CA PHE A 135 -5.29 -7.41 -1.12
C PHE A 135 -5.64 -8.46 -0.07
N VAL A 136 -6.73 -8.25 0.68
CA VAL A 136 -7.13 -9.16 1.77
C VAL A 136 -7.52 -10.54 1.24
N ARG A 137 -8.27 -10.60 0.13
CA ARG A 137 -8.63 -11.87 -0.53
C ARG A 137 -7.38 -12.64 -0.96
N ARG A 138 -6.41 -11.95 -1.56
CA ARG A 138 -5.14 -12.56 -1.98
C ARG A 138 -4.33 -13.03 -0.78
N TYR A 139 -4.26 -12.25 0.29
CA TYR A 139 -3.54 -12.62 1.51
C TYR A 139 -4.09 -13.92 2.10
N VAL A 140 -5.41 -14.01 2.29
CA VAL A 140 -6.09 -15.20 2.82
C VAL A 140 -5.86 -16.40 1.91
N TYR A 141 -5.97 -16.22 0.59
CA TYR A 141 -5.73 -17.31 -0.37
C TYR A 141 -4.30 -17.88 -0.29
N LEU A 142 -3.29 -17.02 -0.26
CA LEU A 142 -1.88 -17.43 -0.23
C LEU A 142 -1.44 -17.98 1.14
N ASN A 143 -2.09 -17.57 2.22
CA ASN A 143 -1.71 -17.91 3.59
C ASN A 143 -2.74 -18.76 4.33
N ARG A 144 -3.59 -19.53 3.63
CA ARG A 144 -4.68 -20.35 4.22
C ARG A 144 -4.26 -21.21 5.41
N SER A 145 -3.05 -21.76 5.42
CA SER A 145 -2.53 -22.55 6.54
C SER A 145 -2.21 -21.68 7.76
N LYS A 146 -1.60 -20.51 7.54
CA LYS A 146 -1.25 -19.55 8.61
C LYS A 146 -2.49 -18.87 9.18
N THR A 147 -3.47 -18.51 8.36
CA THR A 147 -4.73 -17.90 8.83
C THR A 147 -5.55 -18.87 9.69
N LYS A 148 -5.33 -20.19 9.60
CA LYS A 148 -5.98 -21.15 10.49
C LYS A 148 -5.26 -21.33 11.84
N ALA A 149 -4.00 -20.93 11.92
CA ALA A 149 -3.13 -21.26 13.05
C ALA A 149 -2.63 -20.04 13.84
N ASP A 150 -2.56 -18.86 13.22
CA ASP A 150 -1.96 -17.66 13.81
C ASP A 150 -3.03 -16.61 14.15
N GLN A 151 -3.33 -16.51 15.44
CA GLN A 151 -4.29 -15.55 15.98
C GLN A 151 -3.89 -14.08 15.72
N LYS A 152 -2.59 -13.76 15.64
CA LYS A 152 -2.12 -12.39 15.35
C LYS A 152 -2.42 -12.01 13.90
N ILE A 153 -2.24 -12.94 12.97
CA ILE A 153 -2.61 -12.74 11.57
C ILE A 153 -4.13 -12.52 11.45
N ASN A 154 -4.93 -13.33 12.14
CA ASN A 154 -6.38 -13.20 12.10
C ASN A 154 -6.86 -11.88 12.68
N HIS A 155 -6.27 -11.42 13.78
CA HIS A 155 -6.59 -10.12 14.34
C HIS A 155 -6.34 -8.99 13.33
N LYS A 156 -5.19 -9.00 12.65
CA LYS A 156 -4.86 -8.02 11.59
C LYS A 156 -5.85 -8.08 10.42
N LEU A 157 -6.19 -9.28 9.96
CA LEU A 157 -7.18 -9.46 8.88
C LEU A 157 -8.56 -8.93 9.29
N VAL A 158 -9.01 -9.23 10.51
CA VAL A 158 -10.27 -8.73 11.04
C VAL A 158 -10.27 -7.21 11.14
N THR A 159 -9.16 -6.57 11.51
CA THR A 159 -9.05 -5.09 11.49
C THR A 159 -9.31 -4.55 10.08
N ILE A 160 -8.67 -5.10 9.05
CA ILE A 160 -8.87 -4.67 7.65
C ILE A 160 -10.31 -4.93 7.20
N LEU A 161 -10.87 -6.09 7.54
CA LEU A 161 -12.23 -6.47 7.14
C LEU A 161 -13.28 -5.59 7.82
N ASN A 162 -13.10 -5.23 9.09
CA ASN A 162 -14.00 -4.32 9.79
C ASN A 162 -13.98 -2.93 9.17
N PHE A 163 -12.80 -2.43 8.81
CA PHE A 163 -12.66 -1.18 8.06
C PHE A 163 -13.38 -1.25 6.70
N LEU A 164 -13.24 -2.35 5.96
CA LEU A 164 -13.95 -2.54 4.70
C LEU A 164 -15.47 -2.58 4.89
N ILE A 165 -15.97 -3.26 5.92
CA ILE A 165 -17.40 -3.37 6.24
C ILE A 165 -17.98 -2.01 6.64
N SER A 166 -17.27 -1.22 7.45
CA SER A 166 -17.72 0.12 7.84
C SER A 166 -17.83 1.08 6.65
N HIS A 167 -17.13 0.78 5.55
CA HIS A 167 -17.19 1.49 4.28
C HIS A 167 -18.04 0.77 3.21
N GLY A 168 -18.91 -0.17 3.62
CA GLY A 168 -19.96 -0.75 2.76
C GLY A 168 -19.53 -1.98 1.94
N SER A 169 -18.37 -2.57 2.20
CA SER A 169 -17.96 -3.82 1.53
C SER A 169 -18.72 -5.03 2.06
N VAL A 170 -19.72 -5.48 1.30
CA VAL A 170 -20.42 -6.77 1.52
C VAL A 170 -19.46 -7.95 1.34
N SER A 171 -18.50 -7.80 0.43
CA SER A 171 -17.55 -8.84 0.08
C SER A 171 -16.58 -9.16 1.24
N ALA A 172 -16.22 -8.14 2.04
CA ALA A 172 -15.45 -8.29 3.26
C ALA A 172 -16.23 -8.97 4.39
N TYR A 173 -17.53 -8.71 4.52
CA TYR A 173 -18.37 -9.40 5.50
C TYR A 173 -18.33 -10.92 5.32
N MET A 174 -18.58 -11.40 4.10
CA MET A 174 -18.54 -12.83 3.78
C MET A 174 -17.17 -13.45 4.08
N LEU A 175 -16.09 -12.76 3.69
CA LEU A 175 -14.74 -13.25 3.94
C LEU A 175 -14.38 -13.28 5.43
N ARG A 176 -14.96 -12.39 6.25
CA ARG A 176 -14.76 -12.38 7.71
C ARG A 176 -15.37 -13.62 8.35
N GLU A 177 -16.57 -14.01 7.91
CA GLU A 177 -17.26 -15.21 8.40
C GLU A 177 -16.52 -16.50 7.99
N ASP A 178 -15.80 -16.51 6.86
CA ASP A 178 -15.00 -17.66 6.42
C ASP A 178 -13.71 -17.87 7.23
N ILE A 179 -13.17 -16.83 7.88
CA ILE A 179 -11.91 -16.87 8.64
C ILE A 179 -12.09 -16.96 10.16
N LEU A 180 -13.29 -16.65 10.67
CA LEU A 180 -13.67 -16.78 12.09
C LEU A 180 -14.12 -18.21 12.39
#